data_AF-A0A4Q4CLD3-F1
#
_entry.id   AF-A0A4Q4CLD3-F1
#
_cell.length_a   1.000
_cell.length_b   1.000
_cell.length_c   1.000
_cell.angle_alpha   90.00
_cell.angle_beta   90.00
_cell.angle_gamma   90.00
#
_symmetry.space_group_name_H-M   'P 1'
#
loop_
_entity.id
_entity.type
_entity.pdbx_description
1 polymer ?
#
loop_
_entity_poly.entity_id
_entity_poly.type
_entity_poly.pdbx_seq_one_letter_code
_entity_poly.pdbx_strand_id
1 'polypeptide(L)'
;MKHLLLAGIAAIALQSAAAQAELLISVNDNKVVLDNGNARTVREPAPDTLTVIDLAASPPRVRAEITVPTSVVGPPLSVAITPDERLALVTANQKADPADAGKLVPGTT
;
A
#
# COMPACT_ATOMS: atom_id res chain seq x y z
N MET A 1 -1.72 11.72 49.84
CA MET A 1 -2.31 10.68 48.96
C MET A 1 -3.05 11.25 47.74
N LYS A 2 -3.91 12.27 47.86
CA LYS A 2 -4.61 12.87 46.71
C LYS A 2 -3.66 13.45 45.64
N HIS A 3 -2.55 14.09 46.05
CA HIS A 3 -1.56 14.64 45.12
C HIS A 3 -0.76 13.57 44.34
N LEU A 4 -0.56 12.38 44.92
CA LEU A 4 0.08 11.24 44.26
C LEU A 4 -0.85 10.62 43.19
N LEU A 5 -2.16 10.59 43.46
CA LEU A 5 -3.17 10.14 42.50
C LEU A 5 -3.30 11.10 41.31
N LEU A 6 -3.28 12.42 41.53
CA LEU A 6 -3.32 13.40 40.42
C LEU A 6 -2.04 13.37 39.56
N ALA A 7 -0.86 13.17 40.16
CA ALA A 7 0.39 13.06 39.41
C ALA A 7 0.43 11.79 38.53
N GLY A 8 -0.12 10.67 39.03
CA GLY A 8 -0.23 9.42 38.26
C GLY A 8 -1.15 9.54 37.04
N ILE A 9 -2.28 10.24 37.16
CA ILE A 9 -3.22 10.46 36.05
C ILE A 9 -2.61 11.37 34.96
N ALA A 10 -1.88 12.43 35.35
CA ALA A 10 -1.19 13.31 34.40
C ALA A 10 -0.06 12.57 33.63
N ALA A 11 0.65 11.64 34.28
CA ALA A 11 1.71 10.85 33.64
C ALA A 11 1.19 9.77 32.67
N ILE A 12 -0.05 9.30 32.85
CA ILE A 12 -0.71 8.37 31.91
C ILE A 12 -1.26 9.13 30.69
N ALA A 13 -1.75 10.35 30.86
CA ALA A 13 -2.24 11.18 29.76
C ALA A 13 -1.13 11.59 28.76
N LEU A 14 0.11 11.74 29.24
CA LEU A 14 1.31 12.04 28.43
C LEU A 14 1.86 10.80 27.68
N GLN A 15 1.34 9.61 27.95
CA GLN A 15 1.68 8.36 27.25
C GLN A 15 0.72 8.03 26.11
N SER A 16 -0.18 8.95 25.74
CA SER A 16 -0.78 8.91 24.42
C SER A 16 0.35 9.14 23.43
N ALA A 17 0.99 8.03 23.00
CA ALA A 17 1.96 8.03 21.94
C ALA A 17 1.36 8.84 20.80
N ALA A 18 1.95 10.01 20.52
CA ALA A 18 1.70 10.67 19.26
C ALA A 18 1.91 9.59 18.20
N ALA A 19 0.85 9.26 17.44
CA ALA A 19 0.96 8.35 16.32
C ALA A 19 2.19 8.81 15.52
N GLN A 20 3.26 8.02 15.57
CA GLN A 20 4.48 8.37 14.86
C GLN A 20 4.07 8.44 13.39
N ALA A 21 4.42 9.53 12.71
CA ALA A 21 4.06 9.80 11.33
C ALA A 21 3.98 8.52 10.47
N GLU A 22 2.77 8.01 10.22
CA GLU A 22 2.59 6.74 9.53
C GLU A 22 2.73 6.98 8.02
N LEU A 23 3.69 6.30 7.40
CA LEU A 23 3.71 6.18 5.95
C LEU A 23 2.73 5.09 5.54
N LEU A 24 1.85 5.40 4.60
CA LEU A 24 1.02 4.41 3.94
C LEU A 24 1.67 4.00 2.62
N ILE A 25 1.71 2.69 2.38
CA ILE A 25 2.13 2.10 1.11
C ILE A 25 0.89 1.58 0.39
N SER A 26 0.63 2.08 -0.82
CA SER A 26 -0.37 1.52 -1.74
C SER A 26 0.33 0.91 -2.93
N VAL A 27 -0.09 -0.29 -3.36
CA VAL A 27 0.33 -0.87 -4.63
C VAL A 27 -0.86 -0.92 -5.57
N ASN A 28 -0.67 -0.41 -6.78
CA ASN A 28 -1.74 -0.10 -7.71
C ASN A 28 -1.57 -0.93 -8.98
N ASP A 29 -2.55 -1.80 -9.24
CA ASP A 29 -2.63 -2.62 -10.45
C ASP A 29 -3.36 -1.85 -11.55
N ASN A 30 -2.63 -1.44 -12.58
CA ASN A 30 -3.20 -0.68 -13.71
C ASN A 30 -3.73 -1.59 -14.83
N LYS A 31 -3.61 -2.91 -14.65
CA LYS A 31 -3.93 -3.90 -15.68
C LYS A 31 -5.37 -4.40 -15.59
N VAL A 32 -6.03 -4.25 -14.45
CA VAL A 32 -7.39 -4.77 -14.19
C VAL A 32 -8.32 -3.65 -13.74
N VAL A 33 -9.48 -3.55 -14.38
CA VAL A 33 -10.56 -2.63 -13.99
C VAL A 33 -11.86 -3.39 -13.79
N LEU A 34 -12.79 -2.79 -13.03
CA LEU A 34 -14.17 -3.23 -12.97
C LEU A 34 -15.01 -2.38 -13.92
N ASP A 35 -15.53 -3.00 -14.98
CA ASP A 35 -16.50 -2.40 -15.89
C ASP A 35 -17.90 -2.93 -15.57
N ASN A 36 -18.74 -2.10 -14.94
CA ASN A 36 -20.07 -2.48 -14.48
C ASN A 36 -20.08 -3.74 -13.59
N GLY A 37 -19.08 -3.87 -12.72
CA GLY A 37 -18.92 -5.02 -11.82
C GLY A 37 -18.23 -6.24 -12.45
N ASN A 38 -17.93 -6.21 -13.76
CA ASN A 38 -17.17 -7.27 -14.42
C ASN A 38 -15.68 -6.92 -14.49
N ALA A 39 -14.83 -7.83 -14.02
CA ALA A 39 -13.38 -7.67 -14.14
C ALA A 39 -12.95 -7.75 -15.62
N ARG A 40 -12.17 -6.76 -16.06
CA ARG A 40 -11.66 -6.64 -17.42
C ARG A 40 -10.18 -6.27 -17.39
N THR A 41 -9.41 -6.87 -18.29
CA THR A 41 -8.04 -6.44 -18.59
C THR A 41 -8.04 -5.14 -19.40
N VAL A 42 -7.29 -4.16 -18.94
CA VAL A 42 -7.03 -2.92 -19.67
C VAL A 42 -6.08 -3.22 -20.81
N ARG A 43 -6.43 -2.81 -22.04
CA ARG A 43 -5.50 -2.88 -23.17
C ARG A 43 -4.49 -1.75 -23.03
N GLU A 44 -3.22 -2.09 -23.19
CA GLU A 44 -2.10 -1.13 -23.07
C GLU A 44 -2.14 -0.35 -21.74
N PRO A 45 -2.11 -1.07 -20.59
CA PRO A 45 -2.18 -0.43 -19.29
C PRO A 45 -0.94 0.45 -19.03
N ALA A 46 -1.12 1.51 -18.26
CA ALA A 46 0.01 2.19 -17.65
C ALA A 46 0.80 1.22 -16.75
N PRO A 47 2.10 1.47 -16.49
CA PRO A 47 2.85 0.62 -15.56
C PRO A 47 2.16 0.57 -14.19
N ASP A 48 2.22 -0.58 -13.54
CA ASP A 48 1.85 -0.71 -12.14
C ASP A 48 2.76 0.16 -11.25
N THR A 49 2.22 0.61 -10.11
CA THR A 49 2.96 1.51 -9.22
C THR A 49 2.84 1.14 -7.75
N LEU A 50 3.81 1.59 -6.97
CA LEU A 50 3.75 1.73 -5.53
C LEU A 50 3.75 3.21 -5.20
N THR A 51 2.77 3.65 -4.41
CA THR A 51 2.66 5.02 -3.91
C THR A 51 2.98 5.05 -2.42
N VAL A 52 3.92 5.92 -2.05
CA VAL A 52 4.23 6.24 -0.65
C VAL A 52 3.47 7.51 -0.28
N ILE A 53 2.59 7.41 0.72
CA ILE A 53 1.74 8.52 1.18
C ILE A 53 2.12 8.86 2.61
N ASP A 54 2.43 10.14 2.85
CA ASP A 54 2.65 10.63 4.21
C ASP A 54 1.32 11.06 4.84
N LEU A 55 0.91 10.34 5.89
CA LEU A 55 -0.31 10.61 6.65
C LEU A 55 -0.13 11.67 7.74
N ALA A 56 1.10 12.08 8.07
CA ALA A 56 1.34 13.21 8.98
C ALA A 56 1.09 14.57 8.30
N ALA A 57 0.98 14.59 6.98
CA ALA A 57 0.52 15.75 6.24
C ALA A 57 -1.00 15.94 6.38
N SER A 58 -1.45 17.19 6.51
CA SER A 58 -2.87 17.53 6.40
C SER A 58 -3.06 18.59 5.31
N PRO A 59 -3.61 18.21 4.14
CA PRO A 59 -4.08 16.87 3.76
C PRO A 59 -2.92 15.87 3.56
N PRO A 60 -3.19 14.54 3.58
CA PRO A 60 -2.21 13.51 3.22
C PRO A 60 -1.56 13.82 1.87
N ARG A 61 -0.26 13.56 1.76
CA ARG A 61 0.50 13.93 0.55
C ARG A 61 1.36 12.79 0.03
N VAL A 62 1.38 12.63 -1.29
CA VAL A 62 2.27 11.66 -1.96
C VAL A 62 3.72 12.10 -1.75
N ARG A 63 4.55 11.16 -1.30
CA ARG A 63 6.00 11.33 -1.11
C ARG A 63 6.79 10.81 -2.30
N ALA A 64 6.36 9.68 -2.83
CA ALA A 64 6.99 9.01 -3.94
C ALA A 64 5.98 8.13 -4.67
N GLU A 65 6.25 7.92 -5.96
CA GLU A 65 5.59 6.93 -6.78
C GLU A 65 6.68 6.16 -7.52
N ILE A 66 6.61 4.83 -7.46
CA ILE A 66 7.66 3.93 -7.94
C ILE A 66 7.01 2.92 -8.88
N THR A 67 7.51 2.79 -10.09
CA THR A 67 7.08 1.72 -11.00
C THR A 67 7.53 0.37 -10.47
N VAL A 68 6.59 -0.52 -10.17
CA VAL A 68 6.85 -1.87 -9.68
C VAL A 68 5.69 -2.78 -10.07
N PRO A 69 5.94 -3.99 -10.59
CA PRO A 69 4.86 -4.93 -10.89
C PRO A 69 4.04 -5.25 -9.64
N THR A 70 2.71 -5.27 -9.75
CA THR A 70 1.82 -5.72 -8.68
C THR A 70 0.59 -6.44 -9.24
N SER A 71 -0.22 -7.04 -8.39
CA SER A 71 -1.47 -7.68 -8.80
C SER A 71 -2.56 -7.50 -7.75
N VAL A 72 -3.72 -6.95 -8.15
CA VAL A 72 -4.88 -6.80 -7.25
C VAL A 72 -5.60 -8.13 -7.02
N VAL A 73 -5.49 -9.07 -7.96
CA VAL A 73 -6.08 -10.40 -7.87
C VAL A 73 -5.04 -11.39 -7.34
N GLY A 74 -5.26 -11.95 -6.14
CA GLY A 74 -4.38 -12.93 -5.50
C GLY A 74 -4.85 -14.40 -5.62
N PRO A 75 -4.12 -15.37 -5.02
CA PRO A 75 -2.86 -15.22 -4.28
C PRO A 75 -1.64 -14.96 -5.18
N PRO A 76 -0.53 -14.37 -4.66
CA PRO A 76 -0.23 -13.94 -3.28
C PRO A 76 -0.83 -12.56 -2.89
N LEU A 77 -0.66 -12.17 -1.61
CA LEU A 77 -0.95 -10.80 -1.15
C LEU A 77 0.00 -9.80 -1.83
N SER A 78 -0.56 -8.69 -2.35
CA SER A 78 0.15 -7.75 -3.22
C SER A 78 1.31 -7.02 -2.54
N VAL A 79 1.20 -6.73 -1.23
CA VAL A 79 2.26 -6.04 -0.48
C VAL A 79 2.31 -6.49 0.98
N ALA A 80 3.53 -6.58 1.53
CA ALA A 80 3.79 -6.77 2.96
C ALA A 80 4.97 -5.89 3.38
N ILE A 81 5.00 -5.47 4.65
CA ILE A 81 6.07 -4.62 5.22
C ILE A 81 6.69 -5.38 6.39
N THR A 82 8.01 -5.33 6.54
CA THR A 82 8.70 -5.92 7.69
C THR A 82 8.33 -5.18 8.98
N PRO A 83 8.33 -5.85 10.16
CA PRO A 83 7.99 -5.19 11.42
C PRO A 83 8.89 -4.00 11.81
N ASP A 84 10.11 -3.94 11.26
CA ASP A 84 11.04 -2.83 11.44
C ASP A 84 10.85 -1.70 10.41
N GLU A 85 9.85 -1.82 9.53
CA GLU A 85 9.44 -0.83 8.52
C GLU A 85 10.50 -0.50 7.45
N ARG A 86 11.59 -1.26 7.38
CA ARG A 86 12.71 -1.00 6.46
C ARG A 86 12.56 -1.63 5.09
N LEU A 87 11.67 -2.60 4.95
CA LEU A 87 11.49 -3.37 3.72
C LEU A 87 10.02 -3.57 3.42
N ALA A 88 9.61 -3.23 2.20
CA ALA A 88 8.34 -3.62 1.62
C ALA A 88 8.58 -4.69 0.54
N LEU A 89 7.84 -5.80 0.63
CA LEU A 89 7.80 -6.84 -0.40
C LEU A 89 6.54 -6.63 -1.24
N VAL A 90 6.72 -6.42 -2.54
CA VAL A 90 5.63 -6.30 -3.52
C VAL A 90 5.60 -7.54 -4.38
N THR A 91 4.43 -8.09 -4.65
CA THR A 91 4.26 -9.29 -5.44
C THR A 91 3.34 -9.06 -6.63
N ALA A 92 3.61 -9.77 -7.71
CA ALA A 92 2.74 -9.82 -8.88
C ALA A 92 2.61 -11.27 -9.35
N ASN A 93 1.39 -11.77 -9.45
CA ASN A 93 1.13 -13.10 -10.01
C ASN A 93 0.81 -13.06 -11.51
N GLN A 94 0.67 -11.88 -12.09
CA GLN A 94 0.34 -11.71 -13.49
C GLN A 94 1.00 -10.46 -14.08
N LYS A 95 1.25 -10.51 -15.39
CA LYS A 95 1.75 -9.39 -16.20
C LYS A 95 1.00 -9.34 -17.53
N ALA A 96 1.05 -8.21 -18.20
CA ALA A 96 0.50 -8.11 -19.56
C ALA A 96 1.22 -9.08 -20.51
N ASP A 97 0.45 -9.73 -21.39
CA ASP A 97 1.00 -10.55 -22.46
C ASP A 97 1.65 -9.65 -23.52
N PRO A 98 2.96 -9.79 -23.81
CA PRO A 98 3.60 -9.00 -24.86
C PRO A 98 3.06 -9.30 -26.27
N ALA A 99 2.41 -10.45 -26.48
CA ALA A 99 1.79 -10.83 -27.75
C ALA A 99 0.33 -10.38 -27.88
N ASP A 100 -0.37 -10.10 -26.78
CA ASP A 100 -1.76 -9.68 -26.78
C ASP A 100 -2.07 -8.76 -25.60
N ALA A 101 -2.09 -7.44 -25.85
CA ALA A 101 -2.32 -6.42 -24.82
C ALA A 101 -3.67 -6.56 -24.08
N GLY A 102 -4.60 -7.39 -24.55
CA GLY A 102 -5.85 -7.70 -23.85
C GLY A 102 -5.79 -8.91 -22.91
N LYS A 103 -4.62 -9.55 -22.77
CA LYS A 103 -4.43 -10.76 -21.97
C LYS A 103 -3.40 -10.54 -20.86
N LEU A 104 -3.60 -11.28 -19.78
CA LEU A 104 -2.65 -11.39 -18.68
C LEU A 104 -2.07 -12.81 -18.69
N VAL A 105 -0.76 -12.90 -18.52
CA VAL A 105 -0.01 -14.16 -18.38
C VAL A 105 0.55 -14.26 -16.97
N PRO A 106 0.87 -15.47 -16.47
CA PRO A 106 1.50 -15.63 -15.17
C PRO A 106 2.76 -14.78 -15.01
N GLY A 107 2.87 -14.14 -13.85
CA GLY A 107 4.07 -13.45 -13.37
C GLY A 107 5.07 -14.48 -12.89
N THR A 108 5.78 -15.11 -13.81
CA THR A 108 6.95 -15.91 -13.46
C THR A 108 8.07 -14.94 -13.06
N THR A 109 8.65 -15.13 -11.87
CA THR A 109 9.89 -14.49 -11.42
C THR A 109 10.97 -14.50 -12.48
#